data_AF-A0A537ZHF6-F1
#
_entry.id   AF-A0A537ZHF6-F1
#
_cell.length_a   1.000
_cell.length_b   1.000
_cell.length_c   1.000
_cell.angle_alpha   90.00
_cell.angle_beta   90.00
_cell.angle_gamma   90.00
#
_symmetry.space_group_name_H-M   'P 1'
#
loop_
_entity.id
_entity.type
_entity.pdbx_description
1 polymer ?
#
loop_
_entity_poly.entity_id
_entity_poly.type
_entity_poly.pdbx_seq_one_letter_code
_entity_poly.pdbx_strand_id
1 'polypeptide(L)'
;MPISELILLDRERCIQCGRCTRFAAEIVNEPLIDFGGRSGETEVIVYPDEPFRSYFSGNTVQICPVGALTSSQYRFRARPWDLSAAESSCQACAVGCRVSVESTTNRVVRLLGVDSEPVNQGWLCDAGRYGFEWVHSGQRVRTPMVRDGKAAGADGLT
;
A
#
# COMPACT_ATOMS: atom_id res chain seq x y z
N MET A 1 3.44 -1.39 16.20
CA MET A 1 2.93 -2.78 16.28
C MET A 1 2.30 -3.17 14.94
N PRO A 2 2.57 -4.36 14.38
CA PRO A 2 1.88 -4.81 13.16
C PRO A 2 0.41 -5.11 13.45
N ILE A 3 -0.49 -4.54 12.65
CA ILE A 3 -1.92 -4.88 12.66
C ILE A 3 -2.31 -5.74 11.46
N SER A 4 -1.48 -5.71 10.42
CA SER A 4 -1.51 -6.60 9.26
C SER A 4 -0.10 -6.75 8.70
N GLU A 5 0.08 -7.58 7.68
CA GLU A 5 1.37 -7.72 6.96
C GLU A 5 1.79 -6.41 6.28
N LEU A 6 0.81 -5.63 5.82
CA LEU A 6 1.02 -4.41 5.03
C LEU A 6 1.05 -3.14 5.89
N ILE A 7 0.49 -3.19 7.11
CA ILE A 7 0.20 -1.99 7.90
C ILE A 7 0.68 -2.13 9.34
N LEU A 8 1.38 -1.08 9.76
CA LEU A 8 1.93 -0.91 11.09
C LEU A 8 1.20 0.25 11.79
N LEU A 9 0.86 0.04 13.07
CA LEU A 9 0.22 1.02 13.95
C LEU A 9 1.19 1.50 15.03
N ASP A 10 1.42 2.80 15.06
CA ASP A 10 2.08 3.55 16.13
C ASP A 10 0.99 4.28 16.94
N ARG A 11 0.51 3.66 18.03
CA ARG A 11 -0.66 4.14 18.80
C ARG A 11 -0.40 5.50 19.43
N GLU A 12 0.82 5.75 19.87
CA GLU A 12 1.24 6.99 20.54
C GLU A 12 1.14 8.22 19.63
N ARG A 13 1.01 8.04 18.32
CA ARG A 13 0.83 9.12 17.35
C ARG A 13 -0.62 9.36 16.97
N CYS A 14 -1.53 8.44 17.32
CA CYS A 14 -2.92 8.50 16.89
C CYS A 14 -3.66 9.61 17.65
N ILE A 15 -4.28 10.54 16.92
CA ILE A 15 -5.08 11.63 17.47
C ILE A 15 -6.58 11.30 17.56
N GLN A 16 -6.95 10.02 17.43
CA GLN A 16 -8.34 9.54 17.55
C GLN A 16 -9.35 10.24 16.61
N CYS A 17 -8.92 10.69 15.43
CA CYS A 17 -9.78 11.45 14.49
C CYS A 17 -10.89 10.63 13.80
N GLY A 18 -10.86 9.29 13.92
CA GLY A 18 -11.86 8.39 13.34
C GLY A 18 -11.84 8.21 11.83
N ARG A 19 -10.91 8.84 11.10
CA ARG A 19 -10.85 8.72 9.63
C ARG A 19 -10.65 7.28 9.14
N CYS A 20 -9.78 6.52 9.80
CA CYS A 20 -9.51 5.12 9.42
C CYS A 20 -10.69 4.19 9.70
N THR A 21 -11.34 4.34 10.85
CA THR A 21 -12.48 3.50 11.26
C THR A 21 -13.70 3.80 10.41
N ARG A 22 -13.98 5.10 10.15
CA ARG A 22 -15.04 5.52 9.22
C ARG A 22 -14.78 5.08 7.79
N PHE A 23 -13.55 5.17 7.30
CA PHE A 23 -13.21 4.65 5.96
C PHE A 23 -13.52 3.16 5.84
N ALA A 24 -13.11 2.36 6.84
CA ALA A 24 -13.35 0.92 6.85
C ALA A 24 -14.86 0.60 6.91
N ALA A 25 -15.63 1.30 7.73
CA ALA A 25 -17.06 1.06 7.89
C ALA A 25 -17.93 1.61 6.73
N GLU A 26 -17.63 2.81 6.22
CA GLU A 26 -18.49 3.54 5.28
C GLU A 26 -18.10 3.28 3.82
N ILE A 27 -16.80 3.21 3.50
CA ILE A 27 -16.32 3.13 2.11
C ILE A 27 -16.07 1.68 1.71
N VAL A 28 -15.35 0.94 2.55
CA VAL A 28 -15.02 -0.47 2.28
C VAL A 28 -16.14 -1.41 2.71
N ASN A 29 -16.94 -0.99 3.69
CA ASN A 29 -17.97 -1.81 4.33
C ASN A 29 -17.39 -3.09 4.99
N GLU A 30 -16.18 -2.98 5.54
CA GLU A 30 -15.46 -4.02 6.28
C GLU A 30 -14.89 -3.40 7.57
N PRO A 31 -15.66 -3.35 8.67
CA PRO A 31 -15.28 -2.64 9.90
C PRO A 31 -14.26 -3.42 10.74
N LEU A 32 -13.14 -3.81 10.14
CA LEU A 32 -12.06 -4.60 10.76
C LEU A 32 -11.12 -3.77 11.67
N ILE A 33 -11.32 -2.45 11.72
CA ILE A 33 -10.57 -1.51 12.55
C ILE A 33 -11.54 -0.53 13.20
N ASP A 34 -11.48 -0.40 14.52
CA ASP A 34 -12.41 0.42 15.29
C ASP A 34 -11.74 1.06 16.52
N PHE A 35 -12.48 1.84 17.29
CA PHE A 35 -12.08 2.33 18.60
C PHE A 35 -12.47 1.37 19.70
N GLY A 36 -11.49 1.01 20.52
CA GLY A 36 -11.67 0.31 21.78
C GLY A 36 -11.44 1.25 22.97
N GLY A 37 -11.92 0.83 24.14
CA GLY A 37 -11.77 1.60 25.36
C GLY A 37 -12.76 2.77 25.45
N ARG A 38 -12.49 3.70 26.38
CA ARG A 38 -13.33 4.88 26.61
C ARG A 38 -12.51 6.02 27.20
N SER A 39 -12.91 7.25 26.91
CA SER A 39 -12.27 8.47 27.44
C SER A 39 -10.76 8.47 27.12
N GLY A 40 -9.89 8.70 28.10
CA GLY A 40 -8.43 8.72 27.91
C GLY A 40 -7.83 7.40 27.42
N GLU A 41 -8.52 6.28 27.62
CA GLU A 41 -8.09 4.95 27.19
C GLU A 41 -8.61 4.59 25.78
N THR A 42 -9.09 5.57 25.01
CA THR A 42 -9.60 5.32 23.65
C THR A 42 -8.43 5.02 22.71
N GLU A 43 -8.41 3.82 22.14
CA GLU A 43 -7.35 3.41 21.23
C GLU A 43 -7.91 2.78 19.96
N VAL A 44 -7.15 2.89 18.87
CA VAL A 44 -7.46 2.15 17.65
C VAL A 44 -7.11 0.68 17.88
N ILE A 45 -8.11 -0.19 17.72
CA ILE A 45 -8.02 -1.63 17.89
C ILE A 45 -8.37 -2.35 16.60
N VAL A 46 -7.90 -3.59 16.52
CA VAL A 46 -8.34 -4.60 15.56
C VAL A 46 -8.86 -5.78 16.36
N TYR A 47 -9.81 -6.53 15.82
CA TYR A 47 -10.40 -7.65 16.54
C TYR A 47 -9.36 -8.78 16.71
N PRO A 48 -9.24 -9.40 17.89
CA PRO A 48 -8.23 -10.44 18.14
C PRO A 48 -8.35 -11.64 17.19
N ASP A 49 -9.58 -12.01 16.85
CA ASP A 49 -9.88 -13.18 16.02
C ASP A 49 -9.89 -12.85 14.51
N GLU A 50 -9.88 -11.57 14.15
CA GLU A 50 -9.93 -11.09 12.76
C GLU A 50 -8.82 -10.07 12.49
N PRO A 51 -7.69 -10.51 11.89
CA PRO A 51 -6.61 -9.59 11.54
C PRO A 51 -7.11 -8.59 10.48
N PHE A 52 -6.53 -7.38 10.47
CA PHE A 52 -6.90 -6.32 9.53
C PHE A 52 -6.48 -6.65 8.09
N ARG A 53 -7.25 -7.53 7.43
CA ARG A 53 -7.02 -8.06 6.09
C ARG A 53 -8.16 -7.65 5.17
N SER A 54 -8.10 -6.41 4.72
CA SER A 54 -9.01 -5.87 3.70
C SER A 54 -8.27 -5.68 2.38
N TYR A 55 -8.97 -5.78 1.25
CA TYR A 55 -8.40 -5.46 -0.07
C TYR A 55 -8.06 -3.97 -0.26
N PHE A 56 -8.56 -3.10 0.62
CA PHE A 56 -8.36 -1.65 0.57
C PHE A 56 -7.66 -1.13 1.83
N SER A 57 -7.01 -2.01 2.60
CA SER A 57 -6.45 -1.68 3.91
C SER A 57 -5.42 -0.54 3.81
N GLY A 58 -4.62 -0.49 2.75
CA GLY A 58 -3.56 0.49 2.56
C GLY A 58 -4.05 1.94 2.39
N ASN A 59 -5.33 2.15 2.09
CA ASN A 59 -5.91 3.50 2.08
C ASN A 59 -5.99 4.11 3.48
N THR A 60 -6.06 3.28 4.52
CA THR A 60 -6.01 3.77 5.91
C THR A 60 -4.68 4.45 6.24
N VAL A 61 -3.58 4.05 5.59
CA VAL A 61 -2.27 4.72 5.68
C VAL A 61 -2.33 6.10 5.02
N GLN A 62 -2.96 6.21 3.85
CA GLN A 62 -3.04 7.47 3.10
C GLN A 62 -3.99 8.49 3.76
N ILE A 63 -5.10 8.02 4.37
CA ILE A 63 -6.07 8.90 5.03
C ILE A 63 -5.62 9.37 6.43
N CYS A 64 -4.64 8.68 7.04
CA CYS A 64 -4.16 8.99 8.38
C CYS A 64 -3.41 10.33 8.40
N PRO A 65 -3.91 11.35 9.14
CA PRO A 65 -3.34 12.70 9.08
C PRO A 65 -1.98 12.86 9.79
N VAL A 66 -1.60 11.90 10.62
CA VAL A 66 -0.46 12.01 11.56
C VAL A 66 0.60 10.92 11.37
N GLY A 67 0.36 9.94 10.48
CA GLY A 67 1.27 8.81 10.29
C GLY A 67 1.28 7.82 11.46
N ALA A 68 0.15 7.67 12.16
CA ALA A 68 -0.05 6.58 13.13
C ALA A 68 -0.20 5.23 12.42
N LEU A 69 -0.87 5.21 11.26
CA LEU A 69 -0.91 4.06 10.36
C LEU A 69 0.13 4.26 9.27
N THR A 70 1.03 3.30 9.12
CA THR A 70 2.13 3.36 8.14
C THR A 70 2.26 2.06 7.35
N SER A 71 2.68 2.18 6.10
CA SER A 71 2.97 1.02 5.23
C SER A 71 4.24 0.31 5.70
N SER A 72 4.19 -1.00 5.86
CA SER A 72 5.36 -1.82 6.20
C SER A 72 6.45 -1.77 5.10
N GLN A 73 6.06 -1.73 3.82
CA GLN A 73 6.98 -1.66 2.69
C GLN A 73 7.72 -0.31 2.60
N TYR A 74 7.06 0.80 2.93
CA TYR A 74 7.60 2.16 2.77
C TYR A 74 8.23 2.73 4.04
N ARG A 75 7.86 2.25 5.22
CA ARG A 75 8.35 2.78 6.50
C ARG A 75 9.88 2.82 6.52
N PHE A 76 10.42 4.01 6.78
CA PHE A 76 11.86 4.30 6.82
C PHE A 76 12.65 4.09 5.51
N ARG A 77 11.97 3.93 4.36
CA ARG A 77 12.66 3.86 3.06
C ARG A 77 13.12 5.22 2.54
N ALA A 78 12.31 6.26 2.72
CA ALA A 78 12.58 7.60 2.23
C ALA A 78 11.78 8.66 3.02
N ARG A 79 12.07 9.95 2.78
CA ARG A 79 11.27 11.09 3.25
C ARG A 79 10.50 11.72 2.09
N PRO A 80 9.32 12.33 2.33
CA PRO A 80 8.50 12.88 1.25
C PRO A 80 9.20 13.91 0.35
N TRP A 81 10.08 14.74 0.91
CA TRP A 81 10.82 15.75 0.15
C TRP A 81 11.98 15.19 -0.69
N ASP A 82 12.38 13.94 -0.46
CA ASP A 82 13.42 13.26 -1.23
C ASP A 82 12.85 12.55 -2.48
N LEU A 83 11.53 12.62 -2.70
CA LEU A 83 10.83 11.84 -3.71
C LEU A 83 10.53 12.66 -4.96
N SER A 84 10.77 12.03 -6.10
CA SER A 84 10.22 12.46 -7.39
C SER A 84 8.90 11.72 -7.63
N ALA A 85 7.84 12.50 -7.85
CA ALA A 85 6.50 11.99 -8.13
C ALA A 85 6.18 12.10 -9.62
N ALA A 86 5.66 11.02 -10.20
CA ALA A 86 5.13 11.01 -11.56
C ALA A 86 3.74 10.38 -11.56
N GLU A 87 2.76 11.06 -12.14
CA GLU A 87 1.41 10.51 -12.28
C GLU A 87 1.37 9.47 -13.40
N SER A 88 0.64 8.38 -13.16
CA SER A 88 0.51 7.25 -14.08
C SER A 88 -0.80 6.50 -13.83
N SER A 89 -0.90 5.30 -14.41
CA SER A 89 -2.05 4.40 -14.28
C SER A 89 -1.63 3.08 -13.63
N CYS A 90 -2.45 2.57 -12.72
CA CYS A 90 -2.24 1.30 -12.05
C CYS A 90 -2.30 0.14 -13.05
N GLN A 91 -1.36 -0.81 -12.92
CA GLN A 91 -1.23 -1.97 -13.82
C GLN A 91 -1.76 -3.27 -13.22
N ALA A 92 -2.31 -3.24 -12.00
CA ALA A 92 -2.69 -4.46 -11.28
C ALA A 92 -4.02 -5.09 -11.74
N CYS A 93 -4.96 -4.29 -12.22
CA CYS A 93 -6.26 -4.76 -12.68
C CYS A 93 -6.83 -3.87 -13.79
N ALA A 94 -7.95 -4.31 -14.40
CA ALA A 94 -8.57 -3.64 -15.54
C ALA A 94 -9.20 -2.26 -15.21
N VAL A 95 -9.28 -1.86 -13.93
CA VAL A 95 -9.85 -0.56 -13.52
C VAL A 95 -8.97 0.60 -13.96
N GLY A 96 -7.64 0.40 -14.03
CA GLY A 96 -6.72 1.45 -14.47
C GLY A 96 -6.68 2.68 -13.55
N CYS A 97 -6.77 2.48 -12.22
CA CYS A 97 -6.79 3.57 -11.23
C CYS A 97 -5.66 4.59 -11.46
N ARG A 98 -5.93 5.87 -11.25
CA ARG A 98 -4.92 6.93 -11.34
C ARG A 98 -4.00 6.87 -10.12
N VAL A 99 -2.69 6.84 -10.36
CA VAL A 99 -1.67 6.69 -9.31
C VAL A 99 -0.59 7.73 -9.41
N SER A 100 0.00 8.09 -8.28
CA SER A 100 1.27 8.80 -8.19
C SER A 100 2.35 7.77 -7.88
N VAL A 101 3.26 7.58 -8.82
CA VAL A 101 4.43 6.72 -8.67
C VAL A 101 5.55 7.56 -8.08
N GLU A 102 5.90 7.27 -6.83
CA GLU A 102 6.95 8.01 -6.14
C GLU A 102 8.24 7.20 -6.06
N SER A 103 9.32 7.84 -6.46
CA SER A 103 10.63 7.21 -6.61
C SER A 103 11.76 8.08 -6.05
N THR A 104 12.83 7.44 -5.63
CA THR A 104 14.07 8.08 -5.21
C THR A 104 15.25 7.17 -5.54
N THR A 105 16.41 7.76 -5.84
CA THR A 105 17.64 7.00 -6.21
C THR A 105 17.37 5.90 -7.25
N ASN A 106 16.62 6.24 -8.31
CA ASN A 106 16.24 5.31 -9.39
C ASN A 106 15.45 4.06 -8.91
N ARG A 107 14.75 4.17 -7.77
CA ARG A 107 13.93 3.11 -7.21
C ARG A 107 12.55 3.64 -6.86
N VAL A 108 11.51 2.99 -7.39
CA VAL A 108 10.12 3.20 -6.94
C VAL A 108 9.99 2.72 -5.50
N VAL A 109 9.49 3.58 -4.62
CA VAL A 109 9.40 3.31 -3.17
C VAL A 109 7.97 3.24 -2.65
N ARG A 110 7.01 3.91 -3.30
CA ARG A 110 5.58 3.77 -3.00
C ARG A 110 4.71 4.23 -4.16
N LEU A 111 3.48 3.72 -4.20
CA LEU A 111 2.40 4.21 -5.04
C LEU A 111 1.30 4.81 -4.16
N LEU A 112 0.80 5.99 -4.53
CA LEU A 112 -0.34 6.64 -3.89
C LEU A 112 -1.50 6.78 -4.86
N GLY A 113 -2.73 6.76 -4.34
CA GLY A 113 -3.92 7.00 -5.15
C GLY A 113 -4.04 8.49 -5.43
N VAL A 114 -4.19 8.84 -6.71
CA VAL A 114 -4.49 10.20 -7.11
C VAL A 114 -5.99 10.31 -7.32
N ASP A 115 -6.55 11.43 -6.91
CA ASP A 115 -7.98 11.66 -7.06
C ASP A 115 -8.37 11.72 -8.53
N SER A 116 -9.45 11.01 -8.85
CA SER A 116 -10.03 10.94 -10.18
C SER A 116 -11.47 10.49 -10.03
N GLU A 117 -12.38 11.46 -10.08
CA GLU A 117 -13.81 11.25 -9.96
C GLU A 117 -14.35 10.11 -10.85
N PRO A 118 -13.98 10.00 -12.15
CA PRO A 118 -14.54 8.96 -13.00
C PRO A 118 -13.96 7.55 -12.78
N VAL A 119 -12.87 7.39 -12.01
CA VAL A 119 -12.16 6.10 -11.92
C VAL A 119 -12.07 5.57 -10.50
N ASN A 120 -11.41 6.29 -9.60
CA ASN A 120 -11.03 5.72 -8.31
C ASN A 120 -11.21 6.65 -7.12
N GLN A 121 -11.57 7.93 -7.32
CA GLN A 121 -11.81 8.90 -6.24
C GLN A 121 -10.67 8.94 -5.18
N GLY A 122 -9.43 8.70 -5.62
CA GLY A 122 -8.25 8.65 -4.76
C GLY A 122 -7.98 7.30 -4.06
N TRP A 123 -8.88 6.32 -4.16
CA TRP A 123 -8.72 5.01 -3.54
C TRP A 123 -7.91 4.05 -4.42
N LEU A 124 -7.12 3.18 -3.78
CA LEU A 124 -6.40 2.10 -4.45
C LEU A 124 -6.60 0.77 -3.73
N CYS A 125 -6.76 -0.31 -4.48
CA CYS A 125 -6.65 -1.65 -3.90
C CYS A 125 -5.19 -1.93 -3.48
N ASP A 126 -5.03 -2.83 -2.51
CA ASP A 126 -3.73 -3.20 -1.96
C ASP A 126 -2.83 -3.88 -2.99
N ALA A 127 -3.42 -4.66 -3.91
CA ALA A 127 -2.70 -5.23 -5.05
C ALA A 127 -2.03 -4.15 -5.91
N GLY A 128 -2.73 -3.05 -6.20
CA GLY A 128 -2.18 -1.92 -6.94
C GLY A 128 -1.18 -1.09 -6.13
N ARG A 129 -1.45 -0.90 -4.84
CA ARG A 129 -0.65 -0.06 -3.94
C ARG A 129 0.71 -0.67 -3.58
N TYR A 130 0.74 -1.99 -3.35
CA TYR A 130 1.92 -2.71 -2.85
C TYR A 130 2.54 -3.66 -3.88
N GLY A 131 1.86 -3.92 -5.00
CA GLY A 131 2.30 -4.85 -6.03
C GLY A 131 3.32 -4.28 -7.03
N PHE A 132 4.07 -3.22 -6.70
CA PHE A 132 5.03 -2.60 -7.63
C PHE A 132 6.46 -3.18 -7.52
N GLU A 133 6.73 -4.05 -6.55
CA GLU A 133 8.08 -4.56 -6.27
C GLU A 133 8.70 -5.34 -7.44
N TRP A 134 7.88 -5.91 -8.34
CA TRP A 134 8.36 -6.61 -9.53
C TRP A 134 9.23 -5.73 -10.44
N VAL A 135 9.05 -4.40 -10.42
CA VAL A 135 9.87 -3.44 -11.18
C VAL A 135 11.36 -3.55 -10.80
N HIS A 136 11.63 -3.97 -9.57
CA HIS A 136 12.97 -4.14 -9.01
C HIS A 136 13.38 -5.60 -8.84
N SER A 137 12.59 -6.55 -9.36
CA SER A 137 12.90 -7.97 -9.25
C SER A 137 14.22 -8.30 -9.94
N GLY A 138 15.03 -9.15 -9.30
CA GLY A 138 16.25 -9.70 -9.91
C GLY A 138 15.95 -10.58 -11.12
N GLN A 139 14.73 -11.11 -11.23
CA GLN A 139 14.28 -11.94 -12.34
C GLN A 139 13.83 -11.15 -13.58
N ARG A 140 13.97 -9.80 -13.57
CA ARG A 140 13.67 -9.00 -14.76
C ARG A 140 14.62 -9.33 -15.89
N VAL A 141 14.06 -9.58 -17.07
CA VAL A 141 14.83 -9.73 -18.30
C VAL A 141 15.49 -8.38 -18.63
N ARG A 142 16.83 -8.32 -18.56
CA ARG A 142 17.61 -7.09 -18.81
C ARG A 142 18.28 -7.07 -20.18
N THR A 143 18.46 -8.24 -20.76
CA THR A 143 19.08 -8.42 -22.07
C THR A 143 18.18 -9.27 -22.95
N PRO A 144 18.15 -9.01 -24.27
CA PRO A 144 17.43 -9.87 -25.20
C PRO A 144 17.95 -11.32 -25.10
N MET A 145 17.03 -12.30 -25.10
CA MET A 145 17.36 -13.72 -25.05
C MET A 145 16.88 -14.38 -26.34
N VAL A 146 17.78 -15.09 -27.03
CA VAL A 146 17.46 -15.87 -28.24
C VAL A 146 17.53 -17.35 -27.88
N ARG A 147 16.52 -18.12 -28.29
CA ARG A 147 16.50 -19.57 -28.09
C ARG A 147 17.31 -20.25 -29.19
N ASP A 148 18.50 -20.75 -28.84
CA ASP A 148 19.34 -21.53 -29.77
C ASP A 148 18.87 -22.98 -29.90
N GLY A 149 17.71 -23.23 -30.50
CA GLY A 149 17.27 -24.54 -31.04
C GLY A 149 17.20 -25.77 -30.12
N LYS A 150 17.80 -25.73 -28.93
CA LYS A 150 17.74 -26.71 -27.86
C LYS A 150 16.82 -26.13 -26.82
N ALA A 151 15.79 -26.88 -26.43
CA ALA A 151 14.93 -26.50 -25.33
C ALA A 151 15.79 -26.33 -24.07
N ALA A 152 16.13 -25.10 -23.72
CA ALA A 152 16.63 -24.80 -22.39
C ALA A 152 15.51 -25.18 -21.41
N GLY A 153 15.73 -26.27 -20.68
CA GLY A 153 14.97 -26.59 -19.50
C GLY A 153 14.99 -25.39 -18.56
N ALA A 154 13.88 -25.19 -17.87
CA ALA A 154 13.83 -24.29 -16.73
C ALA A 154 14.93 -24.70 -15.76
N ASP A 155 16.04 -23.98 -15.74
CA ASP A 155 17.03 -23.85 -14.66
C ASP A 155 18.15 -22.92 -15.19
N GLY A 156 18.04 -21.64 -14.87
CA GLY A 156 18.97 -20.62 -15.36
C GLY A 156 18.81 -19.29 -14.64
N LEU A 157 18.64 -19.34 -13.33
CA LEU A 157 18.89 -18.20 -12.45
C LEU A 157 20.34 -18.36 -11.94
N THR A 158 21.30 -17.89 -12.73
CA THR A 158 22.67 -17.60 -12.28
C THR A 158 22.90 -16.11 -12.38
#